data_AF-A0A535JYZ4-F1
#
_entry.id   AF-A0A535JYZ4-F1
#
_cell.length_a   1.000
_cell.length_b   1.000
_cell.length_c   1.000
_cell.angle_alpha   90.00
_cell.angle_beta   90.00
_cell.angle_gamma   90.00
#
_symmetry.space_group_name_H-M   'P 1'
#
loop_
_entity.id
_entity.type
_entity.pdbx_description
1 polymer ?
#
loop_
_entity_poly.entity_id
_entity_poly.type
_entity_poly.pdbx_seq_one_letter_code
_entity_poly.pdbx_strand_id
1 'polypeptide(L)'
;MPLLPASPGPYTRAWRRLRSDRTAMLMLAYLCALIAAVLLLPIAIAIDPFQQSLRDSLLAPGAPGHPLGTDQFGVSGGLIGLLAGIRGGWMDRVLMRLIDVELAFPGILLALIIVTILGPGLEKVAIAVGIGGIPRFARIVRGSVLATRHELFVEAARSIGASELRIAFAHIVPQVLGPVITIATFGLATAIFSIAALSFLGLGAQPPAAEWGLMLSEARRYLRIAWWLAVFPGIIVTSVVLAANLLGDAVRDALDPRLFSKAD
;
A
#
# COMPACT_ATOMS: atom_id res chain seq x y z
N MET A 1 -34.72 30.65 -14.83
CA MET A 1 -33.32 30.27 -15.11
C MET A 1 -33.26 28.75 -15.08
N PRO A 2 -32.92 28.05 -16.19
CA PRO A 2 -32.78 26.60 -16.16
C PRO A 2 -31.58 26.26 -15.27
N LEU A 3 -31.76 25.36 -14.30
CA LEU A 3 -30.66 24.83 -13.50
C LEU A 3 -29.71 24.11 -14.47
N LEU A 4 -28.49 24.62 -14.63
CA LEU A 4 -27.45 23.90 -15.35
C LEU A 4 -27.27 22.53 -14.69
N PRO A 5 -27.18 21.44 -15.46
CA PRO A 5 -26.97 20.11 -14.89
C PRO A 5 -25.69 20.13 -14.06
N ALA A 6 -25.73 19.54 -12.86
CA ALA A 6 -24.59 19.51 -11.96
C ALA A 6 -23.39 18.88 -12.67
N SER A 7 -22.27 19.61 -12.76
CA SER A 7 -21.05 19.09 -13.36
C SER A 7 -20.58 17.87 -12.56
N PRO A 8 -20.22 16.74 -13.20
CA PRO A 8 -19.77 15.55 -12.48
C PRO A 8 -18.53 15.86 -11.64
N GLY A 9 -18.49 15.32 -10.43
CA GLY A 9 -17.38 15.53 -9.50
C GLY A 9 -16.03 15.07 -10.07
N PRO A 10 -14.90 15.54 -9.50
CA PRO A 10 -13.55 15.26 -10.01
C PRO A 10 -13.26 13.76 -10.13
N TYR A 11 -13.66 12.98 -9.12
CA TYR A 11 -13.50 11.52 -9.11
C TYR A 11 -14.33 10.80 -10.18
N THR A 12 -15.53 11.28 -10.46
CA THR A 12 -16.40 10.72 -11.51
C THR A 12 -15.81 10.96 -12.89
N ARG A 13 -15.19 12.14 -13.11
CA ARG A 13 -14.46 12.45 -14.35
C ARG A 13 -13.21 11.60 -14.50
N ALA A 14 -12.42 11.47 -13.43
CA ALA A 14 -11.24 10.61 -13.39
C ALA A 14 -11.60 9.16 -13.73
N TRP A 15 -12.67 8.61 -13.14
CA TRP A 15 -13.14 7.26 -13.45
C TRP A 15 -13.53 7.07 -14.92
N ARG A 16 -14.23 8.03 -15.53
CA ARG A 16 -14.58 7.94 -16.97
C ARG A 16 -13.32 7.91 -17.84
N ARG A 17 -12.32 8.74 -17.52
CA ARG A 17 -11.04 8.78 -18.24
C ARG A 17 -10.29 7.46 -18.09
N LEU A 18 -10.17 6.96 -16.87
CA LEU A 18 -9.52 5.67 -16.60
C LEU A 18 -10.20 4.53 -17.37
N ARG A 19 -11.54 4.52 -17.40
CA ARG A 19 -12.31 3.52 -18.17
C ARG A 19 -12.16 3.66 -19.68
N SER A 20 -11.84 4.85 -20.18
CA SER A 20 -11.58 5.07 -21.61
C SER A 20 -10.16 4.68 -22.05
N ASP A 21 -9.23 4.53 -21.11
CA ASP A 21 -7.87 4.07 -21.38
C ASP A 21 -7.84 2.53 -21.48
N ARG A 22 -7.61 2.02 -22.70
CA ARG A 22 -7.53 0.59 -22.97
C ARG A 22 -6.39 -0.08 -22.21
N THR A 23 -5.25 0.58 -22.10
CA THR A 23 -4.06 0.05 -21.43
C THR A 23 -4.34 -0.08 -19.94
N ALA A 24 -4.92 0.96 -19.34
CA ALA A 24 -5.30 0.95 -17.93
C ALA A 24 -6.32 -0.16 -17.61
N MET A 25 -7.35 -0.31 -18.44
CA MET A 25 -8.36 -1.35 -18.27
C MET A 25 -7.80 -2.76 -18.46
N LEU A 26 -6.85 -2.95 -19.38
CA LEU A 26 -6.15 -4.22 -19.55
C LEU A 26 -5.30 -4.57 -18.32
N MET A 27 -4.53 -3.60 -17.80
CA MET A 27 -3.71 -3.82 -16.60
C MET A 27 -4.57 -4.09 -15.36
N LEU A 28 -5.68 -3.36 -15.21
CA LEU A 28 -6.66 -3.59 -14.15
C LEU A 28 -7.29 -4.98 -14.28
N ALA A 29 -7.74 -5.36 -15.48
CA ALA A 29 -8.33 -6.67 -15.74
C ALA A 29 -7.32 -7.80 -15.46
N TYR A 30 -6.04 -7.61 -15.83
CA TYR A 30 -4.97 -8.54 -15.53
C TYR A 30 -4.77 -8.73 -14.02
N LEU A 31 -4.66 -7.64 -13.26
CA LEU A 31 -4.52 -7.71 -11.79
C LEU A 31 -5.76 -8.35 -11.14
N CYS A 32 -6.96 -7.97 -11.58
CA CYS A 32 -8.20 -8.58 -11.10
C CYS A 32 -8.28 -10.08 -11.44
N ALA A 33 -7.85 -10.48 -12.63
CA ALA A 33 -7.83 -11.89 -13.03
C ALA A 33 -6.83 -12.69 -12.17
N LEU A 34 -5.67 -12.13 -11.85
CA LEU A 34 -4.72 -12.77 -10.93
C LEU A 34 -5.30 -12.91 -9.51
N ILE A 35 -5.91 -11.86 -8.98
CA ILE A 35 -6.56 -11.91 -7.67
C ILE A 35 -7.68 -12.95 -7.67
N ALA A 36 -8.52 -12.95 -8.71
CA ALA A 36 -9.58 -13.94 -8.86
C ALA A 36 -9.01 -15.36 -8.95
N ALA A 37 -7.93 -15.58 -9.71
CA ALA A 37 -7.27 -16.87 -9.80
C ALA A 37 -6.77 -17.35 -8.42
N VAL A 38 -6.18 -16.46 -7.62
CA VAL A 38 -5.74 -16.78 -6.24
C VAL A 38 -6.92 -17.11 -5.34
N LEU A 39 -8.01 -16.34 -5.40
CA LEU A 39 -9.21 -16.57 -4.59
C LEU A 39 -9.99 -17.83 -4.99
N LEU A 40 -9.91 -18.21 -6.27
CA LEU A 40 -10.54 -19.42 -6.81
C LEU A 40 -9.64 -20.66 -6.68
N LEU A 41 -8.35 -20.48 -6.38
CA LEU A 41 -7.39 -21.58 -6.22
C LEU A 41 -7.82 -22.60 -5.15
N PRO A 42 -8.33 -22.20 -3.96
CA PRO A 42 -8.83 -23.15 -2.96
C PRO A 42 -10.03 -23.97 -3.44
N ILE A 43 -10.78 -23.47 -4.43
CA ILE A 43 -11.95 -24.15 -5.00
C ILE A 43 -11.53 -25.05 -6.17
N ALA A 44 -10.56 -24.60 -6.98
CA ALA A 44 -10.13 -25.26 -8.20
C ALA A 44 -9.19 -26.46 -7.96
N ILE A 45 -8.35 -26.40 -6.92
CA ILE A 45 -7.43 -27.48 -6.56
C ILE A 45 -8.02 -28.20 -5.35
N ALA A 46 -8.87 -29.19 -5.60
CA ALA A 46 -9.40 -30.11 -4.58
C ALA A 46 -8.32 -31.11 -4.09
N ILE A 47 -7.14 -30.59 -3.73
CA ILE A 47 -6.05 -31.29 -3.03
C ILE A 47 -5.82 -30.47 -1.77
N ASP A 48 -5.92 -31.10 -0.60
CA ASP A 48 -5.79 -30.45 0.71
C ASP A 48 -4.33 -30.00 0.95
N PRO A 49 -4.00 -28.70 0.83
CA PRO A 49 -2.62 -28.20 1.02
C PRO A 49 -2.22 -28.20 2.50
N PHE A 50 -3.14 -28.56 3.40
CA PHE A 50 -3.03 -28.46 4.86
C PHE A 50 -2.95 -29.81 5.58
N GLN A 51 -2.54 -30.90 4.92
CA GLN A 51 -2.10 -32.09 5.65
C GLN A 51 -0.74 -31.86 6.35
N GLN A 52 -0.75 -30.98 7.35
CA GLN A 52 0.27 -30.79 8.37
C GLN A 52 -0.47 -30.75 9.71
N SER A 53 -0.09 -31.59 10.67
CA SER A 53 -0.86 -31.96 11.86
C SER A 53 -1.38 -30.77 12.70
N LEU A 54 -2.63 -30.35 12.46
CA LEU A 54 -3.34 -29.22 13.10
C LEU A 54 -3.88 -29.50 14.52
N ARG A 55 -3.56 -30.64 15.13
CA ARG A 55 -4.21 -31.07 16.39
C ARG A 55 -3.80 -30.26 17.63
N ASP A 56 -2.72 -29.50 17.55
CA ASP A 56 -2.13 -28.80 18.72
C ASP A 56 -2.08 -27.26 18.57
N SER A 57 -2.74 -26.67 17.56
CA SER A 57 -2.56 -25.25 17.22
C SER A 57 -3.45 -24.27 18.01
N LEU A 58 -4.34 -24.74 18.89
CA LEU A 58 -5.22 -23.91 19.73
C LEU A 58 -5.39 -24.54 21.12
N LEU A 59 -4.31 -24.59 21.90
CA LEU A 59 -4.36 -25.03 23.29
C LEU A 59 -4.84 -23.88 24.20
N ALA A 60 -5.83 -24.18 25.04
CA ALA A 60 -6.37 -23.22 26.00
C ALA A 60 -5.32 -22.83 27.06
N PRO A 61 -5.47 -21.65 27.70
CA PRO A 61 -4.63 -21.26 28.84
C PRO A 61 -4.59 -22.37 29.90
N GLY A 62 -3.39 -22.83 30.25
CA GLY A 62 -3.19 -23.93 31.22
C GLY A 62 -2.79 -25.28 30.62
N ALA A 63 -2.57 -25.39 29.31
CA ALA A 63 -1.97 -26.58 28.70
C ALA A 63 -0.49 -26.76 29.13
N PRO A 64 0.02 -28.00 29.28
CA PRO A 64 1.38 -28.25 29.75
C PRO A 64 2.42 -27.56 28.85
N GLY A 65 3.17 -26.60 29.41
CA GLY A 65 4.21 -25.84 28.69
C GLY A 65 3.80 -24.47 28.16
N HIS A 66 2.51 -24.08 28.18
CA HIS A 66 2.03 -22.79 27.66
C HIS A 66 0.99 -22.12 28.58
N PRO A 67 1.44 -21.52 29.71
CA PRO A 67 0.55 -21.07 30.79
C PRO A 67 -0.34 -19.85 30.48
N LEU A 68 -0.13 -19.13 29.36
CA LEU A 68 -0.91 -17.93 29.01
C LEU A 68 -1.69 -18.04 27.70
N GLY A 69 -1.74 -19.21 27.05
CA GLY A 69 -2.36 -19.35 25.73
C GLY A 69 -1.60 -18.60 24.61
N THR A 70 -2.07 -18.75 23.38
CA THR A 70 -1.46 -18.19 22.17
C THR A 70 -2.42 -17.29 21.39
N ASP A 71 -2.78 -16.14 21.95
CA ASP A 71 -3.52 -15.08 21.27
C ASP A 71 -2.79 -13.74 21.43
N GLN A 72 -2.36 -13.13 20.31
CA GLN A 72 -1.55 -11.92 20.34
C GLN A 72 -2.13 -10.80 19.46
N PHE A 73 -2.90 -9.94 20.14
CA PHE A 73 -2.94 -8.48 20.02
C PHE A 73 -3.66 -7.81 18.85
N GLY A 74 -4.99 -7.64 19.00
CA GLY A 74 -5.81 -6.75 18.15
C GLY A 74 -6.43 -5.51 18.86
N VAL A 75 -6.29 -5.35 20.18
CA VAL A 75 -7.11 -4.37 20.93
C VAL A 75 -6.33 -3.17 21.47
N SER A 76 -5.02 -3.27 21.72
CA SER A 76 -4.25 -2.21 22.39
C SER A 76 -3.65 -1.15 21.45
N GLY A 77 -3.40 -1.47 20.18
CA GLY A 77 -2.75 -0.55 19.23
C GLY A 77 -3.68 0.54 18.66
N GLY A 78 -4.97 0.24 18.48
CA GLY A 78 -5.93 1.13 17.83
C GLY A 78 -6.29 2.38 18.65
N LEU A 79 -6.22 2.30 19.99
CA LEU A 79 -6.58 3.39 20.90
C LEU A 79 -5.48 4.47 21.02
N ILE A 80 -4.22 4.08 20.82
CA ILE A 80 -3.06 4.98 21.00
C ILE A 80 -2.85 5.86 19.76
N GLY A 81 -3.12 5.33 18.57
CA GLY A 81 -2.98 6.07 17.30
C GLY A 81 -4.00 7.21 17.11
N LEU A 82 -5.18 7.10 17.73
CA LEU A 82 -6.25 8.09 17.59
C LEU A 82 -5.96 9.38 18.39
N LEU A 83 -5.18 9.31 19.47
CA LEU A 83 -4.94 10.43 20.39
C LEU A 83 -3.80 11.38 19.96
N ALA A 84 -2.91 10.95 19.06
CA ALA A 84 -1.66 11.66 18.78
C ALA A 84 -1.75 12.78 17.71
N GLY A 85 -2.86 12.94 16.98
CA GLY A 85 -2.84 13.58 15.65
C GLY A 85 -3.29 15.06 15.48
N ILE A 86 -3.82 15.77 16.47
CA ILE A 86 -4.76 16.88 16.17
C ILE A 86 -4.18 18.33 16.10
N ARG A 87 -2.91 18.64 16.44
CA ARG A 87 -2.49 20.06 16.58
C ARG A 87 -1.15 20.43 15.94
N GLY A 88 -1.14 20.68 14.63
CA GLY A 88 0.01 21.28 13.92
C GLY A 88 0.65 22.46 14.68
N GLY A 89 1.98 22.59 14.58
CA GLY A 89 2.81 23.45 15.45
C GLY A 89 4.24 22.91 15.54
N TRP A 90 4.90 23.00 16.70
CA TRP A 90 6.18 22.32 16.95
C TRP A 90 6.15 20.83 16.57
N MET A 91 4.96 20.21 16.65
CA MET A 91 4.67 18.86 16.17
C MET A 91 5.00 18.66 14.68
N ASP A 92 4.66 19.61 13.79
CA ASP A 92 5.04 19.51 12.35
C ASP A 92 6.56 19.49 12.19
N ARG A 93 7.27 20.34 12.96
CA ARG A 93 8.74 20.35 12.94
C ARG A 93 9.32 19.02 13.42
N VAL A 94 8.81 18.47 14.52
CA VAL A 94 9.29 17.19 15.07
C VAL A 94 9.00 16.04 14.11
N LEU A 95 7.77 15.94 13.60
CA LEU A 95 7.39 14.90 12.64
C LEU A 95 8.23 14.98 11.37
N MET A 96 8.46 16.18 10.84
CA MET A 96 9.30 16.36 9.65
C MET A 96 10.77 16.06 9.94
N ARG A 97 11.27 16.31 11.16
CA ARG A 97 12.60 15.86 11.57
C ARG A 97 12.71 14.34 11.63
N LEU A 98 11.70 13.63 12.15
CA LEU A 98 11.68 12.16 12.15
C LEU A 98 11.69 11.61 10.71
N ILE A 99 10.87 12.19 9.84
CA ILE A 99 10.83 11.87 8.40
C ILE A 99 12.20 12.11 7.74
N ASP A 100 12.87 13.23 8.06
CA ASP A 100 14.18 13.57 7.53
C ASP A 100 15.26 12.58 7.98
N VAL A 101 15.20 12.12 9.24
CA VAL A 101 16.09 11.08 9.79
C VAL A 101 15.84 9.74 9.09
N GLU A 102 14.59 9.36 8.90
CA GLU A 102 14.22 8.11 8.23
C GLU A 102 14.76 8.05 6.79
N LEU A 103 14.69 9.16 6.07
CA LEU A 103 15.21 9.27 4.70
C LEU A 103 16.74 9.22 4.58
N ALA A 104 17.46 9.35 5.69
CA ALA A 104 18.90 9.10 5.70
C ALA A 104 19.21 7.61 5.47
N PHE A 105 18.25 6.71 5.74
CA PHE A 105 18.38 5.28 5.50
C PHE A 105 17.79 4.90 4.13
N PRO A 106 18.50 4.08 3.33
CA PRO A 106 17.90 3.47 2.14
C PRO A 106 16.69 2.61 2.53
N GLY A 107 15.54 2.79 1.87
CA GLY A 107 14.27 2.19 2.29
C GLY A 107 14.32 0.66 2.45
N ILE A 108 15.02 -0.06 1.55
CA ILE A 108 15.17 -1.51 1.66
C ILE A 108 16.11 -1.93 2.81
N LEU A 109 17.13 -1.13 3.12
CA LEU A 109 18.00 -1.37 4.27
C LEU A 109 17.28 -1.11 5.58
N LEU A 110 16.45 -0.07 5.64
CA LEU A 110 15.60 0.19 6.78
C LEU A 110 14.62 -0.97 7.01
N ALA A 111 13.96 -1.42 5.94
CA ALA A 111 13.08 -2.59 6.01
C ALA A 111 13.82 -3.85 6.48
N LEU A 112 15.04 -4.09 5.98
CA LEU A 112 15.90 -5.18 6.42
C LEU A 112 16.19 -5.12 7.93
N ILE A 113 16.64 -3.97 8.43
CA ILE A 113 16.93 -3.76 9.86
C ILE A 113 15.68 -4.02 10.70
N ILE A 114 14.55 -3.45 10.33
CA ILE A 114 13.28 -3.61 11.04
C ILE A 114 12.90 -5.10 11.10
N VAL A 115 12.93 -5.82 9.98
CA VAL A 115 12.57 -7.26 9.94
C VAL A 115 13.55 -8.10 10.74
N THR A 116 14.85 -7.78 10.74
CA THR A 116 15.81 -8.53 11.56
C THR A 116 15.51 -8.43 13.07
N ILE A 117 14.88 -7.33 13.51
CA ILE A 117 14.46 -7.15 14.90
C ILE A 117 13.11 -7.84 15.16
N LEU A 118 12.14 -7.71 14.26
CA LEU A 118 10.80 -8.33 14.40
C LEU A 118 10.82 -9.85 14.18
N GLY A 119 11.86 -10.36 13.51
CA GLY A 119 11.97 -11.73 13.04
C GLY A 119 11.29 -11.96 11.67
N PRO A 120 11.44 -13.17 11.10
CA PRO A 120 10.88 -13.48 9.79
C PRO A 120 9.36 -13.55 9.81
N GLY A 121 8.74 -13.26 8.66
CA GLY A 121 7.30 -13.39 8.45
C GLY A 121 6.76 -12.36 7.44
N LEU A 122 5.79 -12.76 6.62
CA LEU A 122 5.23 -11.92 5.56
C LEU A 122 4.60 -10.62 6.11
N GLU A 123 3.87 -10.73 7.23
CA GLU A 123 3.29 -9.58 7.92
C GLU A 123 4.37 -8.59 8.41
N LYS A 124 5.43 -9.10 9.04
CA LYS A 124 6.52 -8.28 9.57
C LYS A 124 7.29 -7.57 8.46
N VAL A 125 7.52 -8.27 7.34
CA VAL A 125 8.09 -7.67 6.13
C VAL A 125 7.17 -6.59 5.57
N ALA A 126 5.87 -6.83 5.50
CA ALA A 126 4.90 -5.84 5.03
C ALA A 126 4.88 -4.58 5.91
N ILE A 127 4.93 -4.74 7.24
CA ILE A 127 5.04 -3.63 8.20
C ILE A 127 6.33 -2.86 7.96
N ALA A 128 7.47 -3.55 7.84
CA ALA A 128 8.77 -2.92 7.65
C ALA A 128 8.87 -2.12 6.34
N VAL A 129 8.36 -2.69 5.24
CA VAL A 129 8.27 -2.03 3.94
C VAL A 129 7.30 -0.84 4.00
N GLY A 130 6.18 -1.00 4.71
CA GLY A 130 5.20 0.07 4.93
C GLY A 130 5.80 1.26 5.68
N ILE A 131 6.54 1.00 6.75
CA ILE A 131 7.28 2.03 7.51
C ILE A 131 8.23 2.77 6.59
N GLY A 132 9.12 2.07 5.88
CA GLY A 132 10.07 2.71 4.96
C GLY A 132 9.43 3.51 3.81
N GLY A 133 8.14 3.34 3.55
CA GLY A 133 7.37 4.15 2.60
C GLY A 133 6.86 5.47 3.17
N ILE A 134 6.70 5.59 4.49
CA ILE A 134 6.06 6.74 5.18
C ILE A 134 6.63 8.08 4.73
N PRO A 135 7.96 8.28 4.66
CA PRO A 135 8.53 9.59 4.34
C PRO A 135 8.10 10.14 2.99
N ARG A 136 8.00 9.25 1.99
CA ARG A 136 7.63 9.63 0.62
C ARG A 136 6.18 10.10 0.58
N PHE A 137 5.27 9.37 1.23
CA PHE A 137 3.87 9.78 1.34
C PHE A 137 3.72 11.08 2.13
N ALA A 138 4.36 11.17 3.30
CA ALA A 138 4.24 12.31 4.19
C ALA A 138 4.71 13.61 3.53
N ARG A 139 5.82 13.59 2.77
CA ARG A 139 6.31 14.77 2.04
C ARG A 139 5.36 15.23 0.94
N ILE A 140 4.81 14.31 0.14
CA ILE A 140 3.85 14.67 -0.92
C ILE A 140 2.55 15.22 -0.34
N VAL A 141 2.01 14.55 0.69
CA VAL A 141 0.82 15.01 1.39
C VAL A 141 1.05 16.41 1.95
N ARG A 142 2.17 16.64 2.65
CA ARG A 142 2.51 17.95 3.21
C ARG A 142 2.62 19.03 2.14
N GLY A 143 3.35 18.75 1.05
CA GLY A 143 3.48 19.69 -0.06
C GLY A 143 2.12 20.05 -0.67
N SER A 144 1.25 19.05 -0.86
CA SER A 144 -0.10 19.25 -1.38
C SER A 144 -0.99 20.04 -0.43
N VAL A 145 -0.96 19.72 0.87
CA VAL A 145 -1.71 20.44 1.92
C VAL A 145 -1.26 21.90 2.00
N LEU A 146 0.04 22.17 1.98
CA LEU A 146 0.57 23.54 2.01
C LEU A 146 0.13 24.32 0.76
N ALA A 147 0.25 23.72 -0.43
CA ALA A 147 -0.21 24.35 -1.66
C ALA A 147 -1.72 24.67 -1.62
N THR A 148 -2.55 23.70 -1.23
CA THR A 148 -4.01 23.89 -1.17
C THR A 148 -4.44 24.88 -0.09
N ARG A 149 -3.73 24.97 1.04
CA ARG A 149 -4.08 25.90 2.12
C ARG A 149 -3.99 27.37 1.68
N HIS A 150 -3.15 27.68 0.70
CA HIS A 150 -2.95 29.04 0.17
C HIS A 150 -3.88 29.38 -1.03
N GLU A 151 -4.88 28.54 -1.31
CA GLU A 151 -5.83 28.79 -2.39
C GLU A 151 -6.95 29.76 -1.99
N LEU A 152 -7.42 30.57 -2.95
CA LEU A 152 -8.44 31.62 -2.72
C LEU A 152 -9.76 31.08 -2.13
N PHE A 153 -10.18 29.87 -2.52
CA PHE A 153 -11.40 29.27 -1.96
C PHE A 153 -11.25 28.91 -0.48
N VAL A 154 -10.03 28.61 -0.02
CA VAL A 154 -9.74 28.35 1.40
C VAL A 154 -9.75 29.66 2.19
N GLU A 155 -9.19 30.72 1.63
CA GLU A 155 -9.23 32.07 2.23
C GLU A 155 -10.67 32.61 2.31
N ALA A 156 -11.46 32.42 1.25
CA ALA A 156 -12.87 32.77 1.24
C ALA A 156 -13.67 31.98 2.29
N ALA A 157 -13.46 30.67 2.40
CA ALA A 157 -14.10 29.82 3.41
C ALA A 157 -13.74 30.26 4.84
N ARG A 158 -12.49 30.67 5.06
CA ARG A 158 -12.03 31.22 6.35
C ARG A 158 -12.69 32.57 6.65
N SER A 159 -12.86 33.42 5.64
CA SER A 159 -13.44 34.76 5.76
C SER A 159 -14.93 34.73 6.14
N ILE A 160 -15.65 33.68 5.75
CA ILE A 160 -17.04 33.43 6.15
C ILE A 160 -17.17 32.68 7.49
N GLY A 161 -16.07 32.49 8.23
CA GLY A 161 -16.06 31.90 9.58
C GLY A 161 -16.07 30.37 9.61
N ALA A 162 -15.69 29.67 8.54
CA ALA A 162 -15.57 28.21 8.58
C ALA A 162 -14.42 27.79 9.52
N SER A 163 -14.67 26.79 10.38
CA SER A 163 -13.64 26.27 11.29
C SER A 163 -12.53 25.53 10.53
N GLU A 164 -11.29 25.53 11.06
CA GLU A 164 -10.14 24.84 10.47
C GLU A 164 -10.42 23.36 10.17
N LEU A 165 -11.16 22.67 11.06
CA LEU A 165 -11.56 21.28 10.85
C LEU A 165 -12.52 21.13 9.68
N ARG A 166 -13.50 22.03 9.54
CA ARG A 166 -14.42 22.02 8.41
C ARG A 166 -13.66 22.28 7.11
N ILE A 167 -12.77 23.27 7.09
CA ILE A 167 -11.91 23.57 5.93
C ILE A 167 -11.05 22.35 5.56
N ALA A 168 -10.44 21.72 6.56
CA ALA A 168 -9.59 20.55 6.36
C ALA A 168 -10.36 19.39 5.70
N PHE A 169 -11.47 18.95 6.27
CA PHE A 169 -12.20 17.79 5.77
C PHE A 169 -13.07 18.08 4.54
N ALA A 170 -13.61 19.29 4.39
CA ALA A 170 -14.50 19.62 3.27
C ALA A 170 -13.74 20.12 2.03
N HIS A 171 -12.56 20.70 2.20
CA HIS A 171 -11.84 21.37 1.10
C HIS A 171 -10.42 20.83 0.88
N ILE A 172 -9.62 20.68 1.94
CA ILE A 172 -8.20 20.28 1.79
C ILE A 172 -8.06 18.78 1.52
N VAL A 173 -8.64 17.92 2.37
CA VAL A 173 -8.54 16.46 2.23
C VAL A 173 -9.03 15.99 0.85
N PRO A 174 -10.22 16.42 0.37
CA PRO A 174 -10.69 16.01 -0.96
C PRO A 174 -9.78 16.46 -2.11
N GLN A 175 -9.01 17.54 -1.94
CA GLN A 175 -8.08 18.02 -2.96
C GLN A 175 -6.76 17.23 -2.95
N VAL A 176 -6.27 16.87 -1.76
CA VAL A 176 -5.00 16.15 -1.58
C VAL A 176 -5.12 14.66 -1.91
N LEU A 177 -6.32 14.10 -1.88
CA LEU A 177 -6.57 12.70 -2.23
C LEU A 177 -6.09 12.31 -3.64
N GLY A 178 -6.17 13.20 -4.63
CA GLY A 178 -5.71 12.92 -6.00
C GLY A 178 -4.22 12.53 -6.07
N PRO A 179 -3.31 13.42 -5.63
CA PRO A 179 -1.89 13.10 -5.49
C PRO A 179 -1.60 11.89 -4.60
N VAL A 180 -2.36 11.70 -3.51
CA VAL A 180 -2.18 10.56 -2.58
C VAL A 180 -2.52 9.23 -3.24
N ILE A 181 -3.66 9.14 -3.94
CA ILE A 181 -4.07 7.94 -4.67
C ILE A 181 -3.03 7.60 -5.73
N THR A 182 -2.55 8.62 -6.45
CA THR A 182 -1.51 8.46 -7.48
C THR A 182 -0.24 7.83 -6.90
N ILE A 183 0.32 8.41 -5.84
CA ILE A 183 1.54 7.86 -5.24
C ILE A 183 1.30 6.50 -4.58
N ALA A 184 0.10 6.24 -4.05
CA ALA A 184 -0.28 4.96 -3.47
C ALA A 184 -0.17 3.83 -4.49
N THR A 185 -0.56 4.06 -5.74
CA THR A 185 -0.48 3.03 -6.79
C THR A 185 0.98 2.65 -7.11
N PHE A 186 1.89 3.62 -7.21
CA PHE A 186 3.33 3.33 -7.36
C PHE A 186 3.93 2.71 -6.09
N GLY A 187 3.42 3.11 -4.92
CA GLY A 187 3.80 2.54 -3.62
C GLY A 187 3.49 1.05 -3.55
N LEU A 188 2.33 0.62 -4.06
CA LEU A 188 1.95 -0.79 -4.14
C LEU A 188 2.95 -1.60 -4.97
N ALA A 189 3.33 -1.12 -6.15
CA ALA A 189 4.30 -1.81 -7.00
C ALA A 189 5.67 -1.93 -6.30
N THR A 190 6.11 -0.87 -5.64
CA THR A 190 7.35 -0.84 -4.86
C THR A 190 7.29 -1.82 -3.68
N ALA A 191 6.14 -1.89 -3.01
CA ALA A 191 5.93 -2.77 -1.87
C ALA A 191 5.96 -4.24 -2.27
N ILE A 192 5.25 -4.63 -3.34
CA ILE A 192 5.25 -6.01 -3.87
C ILE A 192 6.68 -6.45 -4.19
N PHE A 193 7.44 -5.60 -4.91
CA PHE A 193 8.83 -5.89 -5.23
C PHE A 193 9.71 -6.03 -3.98
N SER A 194 9.55 -5.12 -3.01
CA SER A 194 10.36 -5.12 -1.78
C SER A 194 10.05 -6.32 -0.89
N ILE A 195 8.78 -6.71 -0.77
CA ILE A 195 8.35 -7.90 -0.04
C ILE A 195 8.96 -9.16 -0.68
N ALA A 196 8.83 -9.30 -2.01
CA ALA A 196 9.42 -10.44 -2.73
C ALA A 196 10.95 -10.48 -2.57
N ALA A 197 11.62 -9.33 -2.62
CA ALA A 197 13.07 -9.24 -2.41
C ALA A 197 13.48 -9.66 -0.98
N LEU A 198 12.77 -9.20 0.05
CA LEU A 198 13.04 -9.56 1.44
C LEU A 198 12.70 -11.04 1.73
N SER A 199 11.63 -11.58 1.14
CA SER A 199 11.33 -13.01 1.15
C SER A 199 12.42 -13.83 0.46
N PHE A 200 12.97 -13.35 -0.66
CA PHE A 200 14.09 -14.00 -1.34
C PHE A 200 15.35 -14.08 -0.48
N LEU A 201 15.55 -13.10 0.41
CA LEU A 201 16.60 -13.08 1.43
C LEU A 201 16.29 -13.97 2.65
N GLY A 202 15.13 -14.63 2.69
CA GLY A 202 14.73 -15.55 3.75
C GLY A 202 14.00 -14.90 4.93
N LEU A 203 13.63 -13.62 4.80
CA LEU A 203 13.03 -12.85 5.89
C LEU A 203 11.50 -12.74 5.82
N GLY A 204 10.91 -13.17 4.71
CA GLY A 204 9.47 -13.12 4.47
C GLY A 204 8.76 -14.41 4.83
N ALA A 205 7.94 -14.90 3.90
CA ALA A 205 7.21 -16.15 4.06
C ALA A 205 8.15 -17.30 4.44
N GLN A 206 7.65 -18.22 5.27
CA GLN A 206 8.36 -19.44 5.65
C GLN A 206 7.58 -20.64 5.09
N PRO A 207 8.27 -21.73 4.69
CA PRO A 207 7.59 -22.98 4.32
C PRO A 207 6.60 -23.41 5.42
N PRO A 208 5.38 -23.86 5.07
CA PRO A 208 4.89 -24.26 3.74
C PRO A 208 4.24 -23.14 2.91
N ALA A 209 4.30 -21.88 3.35
CA ALA A 209 3.59 -20.79 2.66
C ALA A 209 4.15 -20.54 1.25
N ALA A 210 3.30 -20.60 0.23
CA ALA A 210 3.67 -20.29 -1.14
C ALA A 210 3.78 -18.77 -1.34
N GLU A 211 4.99 -18.28 -1.60
CA GLU A 211 5.26 -16.87 -1.88
C GLU A 211 6.35 -16.76 -2.94
N TRP A 212 6.21 -15.83 -3.89
CA TRP A 212 7.06 -15.79 -5.09
C TRP A 212 8.53 -15.48 -4.79
N GLY A 213 8.82 -14.61 -3.83
CA GLY A 213 10.18 -14.35 -3.35
C GLY A 213 10.81 -15.59 -2.70
N LEU A 214 10.08 -16.31 -1.86
CA LEU A 214 10.53 -17.59 -1.28
C LEU A 214 10.78 -18.64 -2.36
N MET A 215 9.88 -18.79 -3.33
CA MET A 215 10.05 -19.72 -4.45
C MET A 215 11.31 -19.42 -5.27
N LEU A 216 11.60 -18.14 -5.53
CA LEU A 216 12.85 -17.72 -6.18
C LEU A 216 14.08 -18.06 -5.34
N SER A 217 13.98 -17.98 -4.01
CA SER A 217 15.06 -18.31 -3.08
C SER A 217 15.42 -19.79 -3.14
N GLU A 218 14.40 -20.65 -3.14
CA GLU A 218 14.54 -22.10 -3.22
C GLU A 218 15.07 -22.55 -4.59
N ALA A 219 14.59 -21.92 -5.66
CA ALA A 219 14.98 -22.22 -7.03
C ALA A 219 16.49 -22.04 -7.29
N ARG A 220 17.19 -21.20 -6.52
CA ARG A 220 18.65 -21.00 -6.64
C ARG A 220 19.45 -22.31 -6.62
N ARG A 221 19.00 -23.30 -5.84
CA ARG A 221 19.67 -24.62 -5.73
C ARG A 221 19.45 -25.52 -6.94
N TYR A 222 18.40 -25.25 -7.72
CA TYR A 222 17.93 -26.11 -8.79
C TYR A 222 18.12 -25.48 -10.18
N LEU A 223 18.74 -24.31 -10.31
CA LEU A 223 18.86 -23.58 -11.59
C LEU A 223 19.43 -24.40 -12.75
N ARG A 224 20.36 -25.33 -12.49
CA ARG A 224 20.99 -26.16 -13.53
C ARG A 224 20.09 -27.28 -14.05
N ILE A 225 19.14 -27.75 -13.24
CA ILE A 225 18.31 -28.93 -13.53
C ILE A 225 16.82 -28.60 -13.70
N ALA A 226 16.36 -27.52 -13.07
CA ALA A 226 14.98 -27.07 -13.07
C ALA A 226 14.92 -25.53 -13.10
N TRP A 227 15.51 -24.95 -14.15
CA TRP A 227 15.57 -23.49 -14.35
C TRP A 227 14.18 -22.83 -14.35
N TRP A 228 13.12 -23.56 -14.75
CA TRP A 228 11.75 -23.09 -14.78
C TRP A 228 11.20 -22.72 -13.39
N LEU A 229 11.73 -23.32 -12.32
CA LEU A 229 11.35 -22.99 -10.94
C LEU A 229 11.72 -21.56 -10.56
N ALA A 230 12.72 -20.96 -11.21
CA ALA A 230 13.07 -19.56 -11.04
C ALA A 230 12.35 -18.65 -12.05
N VAL A 231 12.25 -19.08 -13.31
CA VAL A 231 11.74 -18.24 -14.39
C VAL A 231 10.25 -17.91 -14.22
N PHE A 232 9.40 -18.89 -13.87
CA PHE A 232 7.96 -18.63 -13.76
C PHE A 232 7.62 -17.66 -12.62
N PRO A 233 8.09 -17.85 -11.37
CA PRO A 233 7.86 -16.87 -10.32
C PRO A 233 8.44 -15.49 -10.65
N GLY A 234 9.61 -15.45 -11.29
CA GLY A 234 10.24 -14.19 -11.71
C GLY A 234 9.42 -13.42 -12.75
N ILE A 235 8.86 -14.11 -13.75
CA ILE A 235 7.96 -13.50 -14.74
C ILE A 235 6.70 -12.96 -14.06
N ILE A 236 6.09 -13.73 -13.14
CA ILE A 236 4.87 -13.33 -12.43
C ILE A 236 5.10 -12.08 -11.57
N VAL A 237 6.19 -12.04 -10.78
CA VAL A 237 6.53 -10.84 -9.99
C VAL A 237 6.73 -9.64 -10.91
N THR A 238 7.50 -9.82 -11.98
CA THR A 238 7.82 -8.74 -12.93
C THR A 238 6.56 -8.21 -13.61
N SER A 239 5.68 -9.10 -14.08
CA SER A 239 4.45 -8.70 -14.78
C SER A 239 3.46 -8.02 -13.84
N VAL A 240 3.33 -8.47 -12.58
CA VAL A 240 2.49 -7.82 -11.57
C VAL A 240 3.00 -6.43 -11.23
N VAL A 241 4.31 -6.29 -10.98
CA VAL A 241 4.92 -4.99 -10.68
C VAL A 241 4.80 -4.05 -11.87
N LEU A 242 4.99 -4.54 -13.10
CA LEU A 242 4.81 -3.74 -14.31
C LEU A 242 3.35 -3.29 -14.47
N ALA A 243 2.39 -4.20 -14.35
CA ALA A 243 0.97 -3.89 -14.46
C ALA A 243 0.53 -2.86 -13.40
N ALA A 244 1.01 -3.00 -12.17
CA ALA A 244 0.74 -2.04 -11.10
C ALA A 244 1.35 -0.65 -11.39
N ASN A 245 2.57 -0.57 -11.91
CA ASN A 245 3.19 0.70 -12.31
C ASN A 245 2.44 1.38 -13.47
N LEU A 246 2.12 0.63 -14.53
CA LEU A 246 1.37 1.14 -15.68
C LEU A 246 -0.04 1.61 -15.29
N LEU A 247 -0.70 0.87 -14.39
CA LEU A 247 -1.98 1.31 -13.84
C LEU A 247 -1.81 2.59 -13.01
N GLY A 248 -0.71 2.75 -12.27
CA GLY A 248 -0.39 3.97 -11.52
C GLY A 248 -0.18 5.19 -12.42
N ASP A 249 0.49 5.02 -13.55
CA ASP A 249 0.62 6.08 -14.56
C ASP A 249 -0.75 6.48 -15.11
N ALA A 250 -1.60 5.52 -15.47
CA ALA A 250 -2.95 5.83 -15.95
C ALA A 250 -3.83 6.49 -14.89
N VAL A 251 -3.73 6.08 -13.62
CA VAL A 251 -4.43 6.70 -12.49
C VAL A 251 -3.95 8.13 -12.28
N ARG A 252 -2.64 8.39 -12.36
CA ARG A 252 -2.07 9.75 -12.32
C ARG A 252 -2.69 10.62 -13.40
N ASP A 253 -2.68 10.14 -14.64
CA ASP A 253 -3.12 10.90 -15.80
C ASP A 253 -4.64 11.15 -15.75
N ALA A 254 -5.41 10.19 -15.22
CA ALA A 254 -6.84 10.36 -14.98
C ALA A 254 -7.17 11.39 -13.89
N LEU A 255 -6.29 11.52 -12.88
CA LEU A 255 -6.44 12.43 -11.75
C LEU A 255 -5.77 13.80 -11.96
N ASP A 256 -4.93 13.98 -12.99
CA ASP A 256 -4.20 15.24 -13.24
C ASP A 256 -5.16 16.41 -13.54
N PRO A 257 -5.17 17.46 -12.71
CA PRO A 257 -6.02 18.64 -12.90
C PRO A 257 -5.71 19.46 -14.14
N ARG A 258 -4.46 19.45 -14.63
CA ARG A 258 -4.01 20.35 -15.71
C ARG A 258 -4.53 19.94 -17.07
N LEU A 259 -4.88 18.66 -17.23
CA LEU A 259 -5.59 18.13 -18.40
C LEU A 259 -7.08 18.55 -18.44
N PHE A 260 -7.59 19.27 -17.42
CA PHE A 260 -8.93 19.86 -17.47
C PHE A 260 -8.96 21.23 -18.17
N SER A 261 -7.84 21.97 -18.22
CA SER A 261 -7.79 23.34 -18.78
C SER A 261 -7.62 23.39 -20.31
N LYS A 262 -7.36 22.26 -20.98
CA LYS A 262 -7.08 22.21 -22.42
C LYS A 262 -8.25 21.68 -23.27
N ALA A 263 -9.34 21.25 -22.62
CA ALA A 263 -10.47 20.59 -23.27
C ALA A 263 -11.78 21.40 -23.23
N ASP A 264 -11.75 22.60 -22.65
CA ASP A 264 -12.79 23.63 -22.70
C ASP A 264 -12.19 24.88 -23.38
#